data_AF-A0A7X8DI94-F1
#
_entry.id   AF-A0A7X8DI94-F1
#
_cell.length_a   1.000
_cell.length_b   1.000
_cell.length_c   1.000
_cell.angle_alpha   90.00
_cell.angle_beta   90.00
_cell.angle_gamma   90.00
#
_symmetry.space_group_name_H-M   'P 1'
#
loop_
_entity.id
_entity.type
_entity.pdbx_description
1 polymer ?
#
loop_
_entity_poly.entity_id
_entity_poly.type
_entity_poly.pdbx_seq_one_letter_code
_entity_poly.pdbx_strand_id
1 'polypeptide(L)'
;MGEFNHDVIDKITAAVDTGCEAVEHLVALNNESMEISFKFALETFEMLFVVQQTLINLQEQLGGVDITQPLQPLINSFTSIADAFEAGNKELYNVAIYDIYSQYMTFYTHFTKNAKVLL
;
A
#
# COMPACT_ATOMS: atom_id res chain seq x y z
N MET A 1 -18.51 18.12 -11.54
CA MET A 1 -18.00 17.60 -10.25
C MET A 1 -18.11 16.08 -10.16
N GLY A 2 -19.15 15.43 -10.69
CA GLY A 2 -19.22 13.96 -10.74
C GLY A 2 -18.08 13.28 -11.52
N GLU A 3 -17.91 13.60 -12.81
CA GLU A 3 -16.91 12.92 -13.67
C GLU A 3 -15.45 13.03 -13.19
N PHE A 4 -15.03 14.18 -12.65
CA PHE A 4 -13.68 14.37 -12.14
C PHE A 4 -13.36 13.44 -10.96
N ASN A 5 -14.33 13.20 -10.07
CA ASN A 5 -14.12 12.31 -8.92
C ASN A 5 -14.03 10.85 -9.38
N HIS A 6 -14.81 10.44 -10.39
CA HIS A 6 -14.70 9.11 -10.98
C HIS A 6 -13.30 8.88 -11.58
N ASP A 7 -12.81 9.80 -12.42
CA ASP A 7 -11.49 9.66 -13.06
C ASP A 7 -10.34 9.54 -12.03
N VAL A 8 -10.45 10.24 -10.90
CA VAL A 8 -9.44 10.16 -9.84
C VAL A 8 -9.56 8.87 -9.04
N ILE A 9 -10.78 8.42 -8.71
CA ILE A 9 -10.99 7.14 -8.01
C ILE A 9 -10.55 5.96 -8.88
N ASP A 10 -10.77 6.00 -10.19
CA ASP A 10 -10.28 4.97 -11.12
C ASP A 10 -8.75 4.90 -11.14
N LYS A 11 -8.07 6.06 -11.14
CA LYS A 11 -6.60 6.11 -11.05
C LYS A 11 -6.09 5.57 -9.72
N ILE A 12 -6.75 5.88 -8.62
CA ILE A 12 -6.38 5.33 -7.32
C ILE A 12 -6.61 3.82 -7.31
N THR A 13 -7.72 3.34 -7.84
CA THR A 13 -8.02 1.90 -7.93
C THR A 13 -6.93 1.18 -8.72
N ALA A 14 -6.55 1.69 -9.89
CA ALA A 14 -5.47 1.11 -10.67
C ALA A 14 -4.12 1.10 -9.92
N ALA A 15 -3.80 2.13 -9.15
CA ALA A 15 -2.58 2.17 -8.34
C ALA A 15 -2.64 1.18 -7.17
N VAL A 16 -3.81 1.01 -6.55
CA VAL A 16 -4.04 0.04 -5.47
C VAL A 16 -4.01 -1.40 -6.00
N ASP A 17 -4.51 -1.65 -7.21
CA ASP A 17 -4.38 -2.95 -7.87
C ASP A 17 -2.90 -3.24 -8.20
N THR A 18 -2.18 -2.26 -8.75
CA THR A 18 -0.74 -2.41 -9.06
C THR A 18 0.09 -2.66 -7.81
N GLY A 19 -0.21 -1.96 -6.70
CA GLY A 19 0.48 -2.19 -5.44
C GLY A 19 0.16 -3.56 -4.84
N CYS A 20 -1.05 -4.10 -5.06
CA CYS A 20 -1.41 -5.47 -4.66
C CYS A 20 -0.50 -6.48 -5.37
N GLU A 21 -0.37 -6.38 -6.70
CA GLU A 21 0.51 -7.22 -7.50
C GLU A 21 1.98 -7.08 -7.06
N ALA A 22 2.41 -5.85 -6.74
CA ALA A 22 3.78 -5.58 -6.29
C ALA A 22 4.08 -6.24 -4.92
N VAL A 23 3.14 -6.22 -3.98
CA VAL A 23 3.31 -6.87 -2.67
C VAL A 23 3.25 -8.40 -2.78
N GLU A 24 2.39 -8.95 -3.64
CA GLU A 24 2.42 -10.39 -3.97
C GLU A 24 3.77 -10.79 -4.56
N HIS A 25 4.32 -9.95 -5.44
CA HIS A 25 5.65 -10.17 -5.99
C HIS A 25 6.74 -10.08 -4.92
N LEU A 26 6.65 -9.14 -3.99
CA LEU A 26 7.58 -9.01 -2.87
C LEU A 26 7.61 -10.29 -2.00
N VAL A 27 6.46 -10.91 -1.76
CA VAL A 27 6.36 -12.21 -1.09
C VAL A 27 7.02 -13.32 -1.91
N ALA A 28 6.87 -13.32 -3.23
CA ALA A 28 7.53 -14.30 -4.10
C ALA A 28 9.08 -14.15 -4.07
N LEU A 29 9.58 -12.92 -3.91
CA LEU A 29 11.00 -12.61 -3.80
C LEU A 29 11.59 -12.91 -2.42
N ASN A 30 10.83 -13.46 -1.47
CA ASN A 30 11.31 -13.74 -0.11
C ASN A 30 12.50 -14.74 -0.03
N ASN A 31 12.71 -15.50 -1.11
CA ASN A 31 13.85 -16.42 -1.26
C ASN A 31 15.08 -15.77 -1.92
N GLU A 32 14.93 -14.58 -2.50
CA GLU A 32 16.01 -13.82 -3.15
C GLU A 32 16.90 -13.10 -2.12
N SER A 33 17.87 -12.33 -2.60
CA SER A 33 18.68 -11.45 -1.73
C SER A 33 17.83 -10.32 -1.16
N MET A 34 18.10 -9.95 0.10
CA MET A 34 17.38 -8.86 0.77
C MET A 34 17.49 -7.55 -0.02
N GLU A 35 18.62 -7.28 -0.67
CA GLU A 35 18.84 -6.07 -1.49
C GLU A 35 17.85 -5.96 -2.66
N ILE A 36 17.64 -7.05 -3.40
CA ILE A 36 16.72 -7.06 -4.55
C ILE A 36 15.28 -6.86 -4.05
N SER A 37 14.88 -7.63 -3.04
CA SER A 37 13.54 -7.52 -2.47
C SER A 37 13.30 -6.16 -1.82
N PHE A 38 14.31 -5.55 -1.20
CA PHE A 38 14.16 -4.29 -0.47
C PHE A 38 13.94 -3.12 -1.42
N LYS A 39 14.64 -3.11 -2.55
CA LYS A 39 14.39 -2.12 -3.61
C LYS A 39 12.93 -2.18 -4.08
N PHE A 40 12.41 -3.38 -4.32
CA PHE A 40 11.00 -3.57 -4.69
C PHE A 40 10.03 -3.11 -3.58
N ALA A 41 10.36 -3.37 -2.32
CA ALA A 41 9.57 -2.90 -1.19
C ALA A 41 9.51 -1.36 -1.15
N LEU A 42 10.64 -0.67 -1.38
CA LEU A 42 10.67 0.79 -1.43
C LEU A 42 9.83 1.37 -2.57
N GLU A 43 9.93 0.81 -3.77
CA GLU A 43 9.10 1.25 -4.92
C GLU A 43 7.60 1.10 -4.63
N THR A 44 7.22 0.00 -3.96
CA THR A 44 5.84 -0.25 -3.54
C THR A 44 5.38 0.76 -2.47
N PHE A 45 6.25 1.09 -1.52
CA PHE A 45 5.98 2.09 -0.49
C PHE A 45 5.76 3.50 -1.08
N GLU A 46 6.61 3.92 -2.01
CA GLU A 46 6.49 5.22 -2.67
C GLU A 46 5.15 5.36 -3.42
N MET A 47 4.75 4.30 -4.14
CA MET A 47 3.46 4.25 -4.84
C MET A 47 2.28 4.41 -3.86
N LEU A 48 2.31 3.68 -2.75
CA LEU A 48 1.28 3.75 -1.71
C LEU A 48 1.22 5.11 -1.03
N PHE A 49 2.38 5.75 -0.82
CA PHE A 49 2.44 7.09 -0.25
C PHE A 49 1.76 8.11 -1.17
N VAL A 50 1.96 8.01 -2.48
CA VAL A 50 1.24 8.85 -3.47
C VAL A 50 -0.27 8.61 -3.42
N VAL A 51 -0.69 7.35 -3.32
CA VAL A 51 -2.12 6.99 -3.13
C VAL A 51 -2.67 7.64 -1.86
N GLN A 52 -1.96 7.55 -0.74
CA GLN A 52 -2.38 8.17 0.52
C GLN A 52 -2.59 9.68 0.39
N GLN A 53 -1.61 10.40 -0.17
CA GLN A 53 -1.71 11.85 -0.34
C GLN A 53 -2.90 12.24 -1.22
N THR A 54 -3.14 11.45 -2.27
CA THR A 54 -4.29 11.69 -3.17
C THR A 54 -5.61 11.47 -2.44
N LEU A 55 -5.71 10.40 -1.63
CA LEU A 55 -6.91 10.10 -0.84
C LEU A 55 -7.21 11.16 0.22
N ILE A 56 -6.18 11.66 0.92
CA ILE A 56 -6.32 12.75 1.89
C ILE A 56 -6.92 14.00 1.22
N ASN A 57 -6.40 14.37 0.05
CA ASN A 57 -6.89 15.54 -0.70
C ASN A 57 -8.34 15.36 -1.17
N LEU A 58 -8.76 14.13 -1.47
CA LEU A 58 -10.14 13.82 -1.87
C LEU A 58 -11.08 13.70 -0.68
N GLN A 59 -10.61 13.30 0.50
CA GLN A 59 -11.45 13.11 1.69
C GLN A 59 -12.21 14.39 2.07
N GLU A 60 -11.58 15.56 1.92
CA GLU A 60 -12.22 16.88 2.11
C GLU A 60 -13.38 17.09 1.13
N GLN A 61 -13.30 16.53 -0.07
CA GLN A 61 -14.30 16.66 -1.14
C GLN A 61 -15.39 15.59 -1.06
N LEU A 62 -15.10 14.42 -0.47
CA LEU A 62 -15.99 13.26 -0.37
C LEU A 62 -16.86 13.25 0.91
N GLY A 63 -16.94 14.38 1.63
CA GLY A 63 -17.84 14.50 2.79
C GLY A 63 -17.41 13.70 4.01
N GLY A 64 -16.11 13.41 4.17
CA GLY A 64 -15.56 12.87 5.42
C GLY A 64 -15.54 11.35 5.56
N VAL A 65 -15.76 10.58 4.49
CA VAL A 65 -15.48 9.13 4.52
C VAL A 65 -13.98 8.94 4.70
N ASP A 66 -13.56 8.48 5.88
CA ASP A 66 -12.16 8.22 6.19
C ASP A 66 -11.72 6.86 5.62
N ILE A 67 -11.21 6.92 4.39
CA ILE A 67 -10.56 5.82 3.68
C ILE A 67 -9.05 5.75 3.97
N THR A 68 -8.52 6.62 4.84
CA THR A 68 -7.09 6.74 5.14
C THR A 68 -6.67 5.95 6.37
N GLN A 69 -7.59 5.69 7.30
CA GLN A 69 -7.33 4.92 8.52
C GLN A 69 -6.57 3.60 8.30
N PRO A 70 -6.89 2.77 7.28
CA PRO A 70 -6.20 1.49 7.06
C PRO A 70 -4.78 1.63 6.47
N LEU A 71 -4.35 2.83 6.05
CA LEU A 71 -3.01 3.06 5.49
C LEU A 71 -1.92 3.16 6.56
N GLN A 72 -2.26 3.64 7.76
CA GLN A 72 -1.23 3.86 8.79
C GLN A 72 -0.55 2.55 9.26
N PRO A 73 -1.27 1.44 9.50
CA PRO A 73 -0.64 0.16 9.77
C PRO A 73 0.29 -0.29 8.65
N LEU A 74 -0.14 -0.16 7.39
CA LEU A 74 0.65 -0.53 6.22
C LEU A 74 1.95 0.27 6.12
N ILE A 75 1.90 1.58 6.34
CA ILE A 75 3.08 2.45 6.36
C ILE A 75 4.06 2.02 7.46
N ASN A 76 3.55 1.71 8.65
CA ASN A 76 4.39 1.26 9.78
C ASN A 76 5.09 -0.08 9.47
N SER A 77 4.45 -0.98 8.71
CA SER A 77 5.06 -2.24 8.26
C SER A 77 6.23 -2.01 7.31
N PHE A 78 6.19 -0.98 6.47
CA PHE A 78 7.34 -0.57 5.64
C PHE A 78 8.49 0.05 6.45
N THR A 79 8.24 0.66 7.61
CA THR A 79 9.34 1.02 8.51
C THR A 79 10.03 -0.23 9.06
N SER A 80 9.25 -1.25 9.40
CA SER A 80 9.77 -2.51 9.96
C SER A 80 10.65 -3.28 8.96
N ILE A 81 10.35 -3.21 7.65
CA ILE A 81 11.20 -3.83 6.62
C ILE A 81 12.53 -3.09 6.45
N ALA A 82 12.54 -1.75 6.60
CA ALA A 82 13.75 -0.94 6.57
C ALA A 82 14.65 -1.24 7.78
N ASP A 83 14.10 -1.25 8.98
CA ASP A 83 14.83 -1.59 10.20
C ASP A 83 15.47 -2.98 10.11
N ALA A 84 14.73 -3.97 9.60
CA ALA A 84 15.23 -5.33 9.41
C ALA A 84 16.34 -5.42 8.36
N PHE A 85 16.22 -4.66 7.26
CA PHE A 85 17.24 -4.57 6.22
C PHE A 85 18.54 -3.96 6.74
N GLU A 86 18.46 -2.82 7.44
CA GLU A 86 19.61 -2.14 8.04
C GLU A 86 20.33 -3.02 9.06
N ALA A 87 19.58 -3.81 9.84
CA ALA A 87 20.13 -4.78 10.78
C ALA A 87 20.72 -6.03 10.10
N GLY A 88 20.53 -6.21 8.79
CA GLY A 88 20.91 -7.43 8.06
C GLY A 88 20.18 -8.69 8.55
N ASN A 89 19.02 -8.52 9.20
CA ASN A 89 18.29 -9.62 9.84
C ASN A 89 17.25 -10.21 8.89
N LYS A 90 17.64 -11.27 8.18
CA LYS A 90 16.77 -11.94 7.20
C LYS A 90 15.47 -12.49 7.81
N GLU A 91 15.49 -12.97 9.05
CA GLU A 91 14.29 -13.51 9.67
C GLU A 91 13.26 -12.41 9.93
N LEU A 92 13.68 -11.29 10.54
CA LEU A 92 12.81 -10.13 10.74
C LEU A 92 12.36 -9.51 9.41
N TYR A 93 13.23 -9.51 8.41
CA TYR A 93 12.93 -9.01 7.08
C TYR A 93 11.80 -9.81 6.43
N ASN A 94 11.89 -11.14 6.48
CA ASN A 94 10.87 -12.03 5.95
C ASN A 94 9.54 -11.87 6.70
N VAL A 95 9.59 -11.71 8.04
CA VAL A 95 8.38 -11.43 8.85
C VAL A 95 7.75 -10.10 8.42
N ALA A 96 8.55 -9.05 8.21
CA ALA A 96 8.05 -7.76 7.76
C ALA A 96 7.41 -7.82 6.36
N ILE A 97 7.94 -8.62 5.42
CA ILE A 97 7.31 -8.84 4.12
C ILE A 97 5.89 -9.40 4.27
N TYR A 98 5.71 -10.43 5.12
CA TYR A 98 4.40 -11.02 5.33
C TYR A 98 3.43 -10.07 6.05
N ASP A 99 3.93 -9.25 6.97
CA ASP A 99 3.12 -8.22 7.61
C ASP A 99 2.67 -7.16 6.58
N ILE A 100 3.57 -6.66 5.72
CA ILE A 100 3.23 -5.75 4.62
C ILE A 100 2.14 -6.36 3.75
N TYR A 101 2.27 -7.63 3.34
CA TYR A 101 1.23 -8.34 2.59
C TYR A 101 -0.11 -8.36 3.32
N SER A 102 -0.13 -8.75 4.59
CA SER A 102 -1.35 -8.82 5.39
C SER A 102 -2.04 -7.45 5.54
N GLN A 103 -1.27 -6.40 5.86
CA GLN A 103 -1.79 -5.04 5.98
C GLN A 103 -2.28 -4.52 4.63
N TYR A 104 -1.57 -4.83 3.54
CA TYR A 104 -1.99 -4.43 2.19
C TYR A 104 -3.33 -5.06 1.83
N MET A 105 -3.50 -6.36 2.04
CA MET A 105 -4.78 -7.04 1.76
C MET A 105 -5.94 -6.46 2.56
N THR A 106 -5.68 -6.05 3.80
CA THR A 106 -6.66 -5.37 4.66
C THR A 106 -7.04 -4.00 4.08
N PHE A 107 -6.06 -3.19 3.71
CA PHE A 107 -6.29 -1.91 3.04
C PHE A 107 -7.02 -2.08 1.70
N TYR A 108 -6.57 -2.98 0.85
CA TYR A 108 -7.16 -3.29 -0.46
C TYR A 108 -8.64 -3.67 -0.33
N THR A 109 -8.96 -4.59 0.59
CA THR A 109 -10.35 -5.01 0.85
C THR A 109 -11.20 -3.85 1.34
N HIS A 110 -10.66 -3.01 2.24
CA HIS A 110 -11.36 -1.84 2.72
C HIS A 110 -11.58 -0.81 1.61
N PHE A 111 -10.55 -0.52 0.82
CA PHE A 111 -10.59 0.44 -0.27
C PHE A 111 -11.61 0.00 -1.33
N THR A 112 -11.50 -1.22 -1.85
CA THR A 112 -12.41 -1.73 -2.90
C THR A 112 -13.86 -1.80 -2.46
N LYS A 113 -14.13 -2.05 -1.17
CA LYS A 113 -15.50 -2.01 -0.62
C LYS A 113 -16.08 -0.60 -0.61
N ASN A 114 -15.28 0.41 -0.27
CA ASN A 114 -15.73 1.79 -0.15
C ASN A 114 -15.68 2.55 -1.49
N ALA A 115 -14.72 2.27 -2.35
CA ALA A 115 -14.60 2.86 -3.68
C ALA A 115 -15.83 2.60 -4.55
N LYS A 116 -16.44 1.40 -4.44
CA LYS A 116 -17.73 1.06 -5.07
C LYS A 116 -18.93 1.87 -4.60
N VAL A 117 -18.82 2.57 -3.47
CA VAL A 117 -19.86 3.47 -2.95
C VAL A 117 -19.64 4.91 -3.46
N LEU A 118 -18.42 5.21 -3.91
CA LEU A 118 -17.99 6.52 -4.39
C LEU A 118 -18.06 6.64 -5.92
N LEU A 119 -18.10 5.51 -6.63
CA LEU A 119 -18.44 5.35 -8.05
C LEU A 119 -19.94 5.00 -8.21
#